data_AF-A0A926GTC7-F1
#
_entry.id   AF-A0A926GTC7-F1
#
_cell.length_a   1.000
_cell.length_b   1.000
_cell.length_c   1.000
_cell.angle_alpha   90.00
_cell.angle_beta   90.00
_cell.angle_gamma   90.00
#
_symmetry.space_group_name_H-M   'P 1'
#
loop_
_entity.id
_entity.type
_entity.pdbx_description
1 polymer ?
#
loop_
_entity_poly.entity_id
_entity_poly.type
_entity_poly.pdbx_seq_one_letter_code
_entity_poly.pdbx_strand_id
1 'polypeptide(L)'
;MWGKTYDVDDFLRAADDQVNRYNTHRERFETLAQETQTRQSDLRQKQSDAFASLAATVLPDLSDSAALDAVASRLGLHELKTLQSRLLERLAKNAFRRNEIEASEQYTDRELHELRLETKRNELEPLYRHTHLEWQKLQAQEKLADLMARGYSTDQYEHRGWWRFLNPQFLDDWRCADAAAETLGFGSFEELRVAYQDRGEQMQVLGRDWNELNEQKNAIARLEQERERLIREESELPRDTYREMGERIAAILDNGKSPLVDSLPHPDALRSRLNEISGMLAQTKYLDGLRTQVEQESAAIAERAEKLYRERNRYSGDRHRYRNKRFSDEQWGKRFGDHRTARYEPLYGRYRRASDTVYVFNDYNRTSGLQDFLWWDVMTDGRLDGNFIPEVREWRDHNPDYRYERYSDSSSNASSTDAFESDNFGGSSFGNDPS
;
A
#
# COMPACT_ATOMS: atom_id res chain seq x y z
N MET A 1 31.72 -9.75 -50.81
CA MET A 1 31.81 -9.70 -49.34
C MET A 1 31.03 -10.88 -48.79
N TRP A 2 31.69 -11.82 -48.14
CA TRP A 2 31.01 -12.91 -47.42
C TRP A 2 30.47 -12.32 -46.11
N GLY A 3 29.15 -12.25 -45.93
CA GLY A 3 28.54 -11.73 -44.71
C GLY A 3 28.90 -12.59 -43.50
N LYS A 4 28.99 -11.99 -42.31
CA LYS A 4 29.22 -12.73 -41.06
C LYS A 4 28.05 -13.70 -40.83
N THR A 5 28.37 -14.90 -40.33
CA THR A 5 27.38 -15.90 -39.92
C THR A 5 27.57 -16.21 -38.45
N TYR A 6 26.46 -16.31 -37.72
CA TYR A 6 26.45 -16.55 -36.28
C TYR A 6 25.90 -17.94 -36.00
N ASP A 7 26.42 -18.62 -34.99
CA ASP A 7 25.95 -19.95 -34.59
C ASP A 7 24.94 -19.88 -33.43
N VAL A 8 24.61 -21.04 -32.86
CA VAL A 8 23.67 -21.15 -31.74
C VAL A 8 24.26 -20.62 -30.44
N ASP A 9 25.56 -20.80 -30.19
CA ASP A 9 26.18 -20.32 -28.96
C ASP A 9 26.33 -18.79 -28.99
N ASP A 10 26.61 -18.21 -30.17
CA ASP A 10 26.46 -16.77 -30.40
C ASP A 10 25.05 -16.32 -30.02
N PHE A 11 24.02 -16.96 -30.61
CA PHE A 11 22.62 -16.60 -30.36
C PHE A 11 22.28 -16.65 -28.87
N LEU A 12 22.69 -17.70 -28.15
CA LEU A 12 22.37 -17.85 -26.73
C LEU A 12 22.98 -16.69 -25.91
N ARG A 13 24.24 -16.32 -26.17
CA ARG A 13 24.89 -15.18 -25.52
C ARG A 13 24.16 -13.86 -25.81
N ALA A 14 23.87 -13.58 -27.08
CA ALA A 14 23.18 -12.35 -27.46
C ALA A 14 21.74 -12.30 -26.95
N ALA A 15 21.06 -13.44 -26.86
CA ALA A 15 19.73 -13.54 -26.28
C ALA A 15 19.75 -13.25 -24.78
N ASP A 16 20.70 -13.81 -24.03
CA ASP A 16 20.86 -13.55 -22.61
C ASP A 16 21.16 -12.05 -22.36
N ASP A 17 22.09 -11.46 -23.12
CA ASP A 17 22.40 -10.02 -23.06
C ASP A 17 21.19 -9.14 -23.37
N GLN A 18 20.44 -9.48 -24.43
CA GLN A 18 19.29 -8.70 -24.85
C GLN A 18 18.10 -8.83 -23.89
N VAL A 19 17.88 -10.02 -23.30
CA VAL A 19 16.89 -10.22 -22.23
C VAL A 19 17.27 -9.38 -21.02
N ASN A 20 18.54 -9.36 -20.62
CA ASN A 20 19.01 -8.52 -19.52
C ASN A 20 18.76 -7.04 -19.81
N ARG A 21 19.06 -6.55 -21.02
CA ARG A 21 18.74 -5.16 -21.43
C ARG A 21 17.24 -4.86 -21.34
N TYR A 22 16.37 -5.77 -21.80
CA TYR A 22 14.93 -5.59 -21.67
C TYR A 22 14.49 -5.54 -20.20
N ASN A 23 15.01 -6.43 -19.36
CA ASN A 23 14.69 -6.45 -17.93
C ASN A 23 15.14 -5.15 -17.23
N THR A 24 16.34 -4.65 -17.51
CA THR A 24 16.81 -3.37 -16.98
C THR A 24 15.90 -2.20 -17.39
N HIS A 25 15.46 -2.15 -18.66
CA HIS A 25 14.49 -1.12 -19.05
C HIS A 25 13.14 -1.32 -18.37
N ARG A 26 12.64 -2.56 -18.28
CA ARG A 26 11.37 -2.88 -17.61
C ARG A 26 11.38 -2.39 -16.16
N GLU A 27 12.42 -2.74 -15.40
CA GLU A 27 12.60 -2.31 -14.01
C GLU A 27 12.57 -0.79 -13.89
N ARG A 28 13.23 -0.06 -14.81
CA ARG A 28 13.19 1.42 -14.81
C ARG A 28 11.79 1.98 -15.04
N PHE A 29 11.01 1.41 -15.98
CA PHE A 29 9.61 1.82 -16.17
C PHE A 29 8.74 1.44 -14.96
N GLU A 30 8.94 0.27 -14.34
CA GLU A 30 8.24 -0.13 -13.12
C GLU A 30 8.54 0.82 -11.96
N THR A 31 9.80 1.20 -11.75
CA THR A 31 10.18 2.23 -10.76
C THR A 31 9.49 3.56 -11.04
N LEU A 32 9.49 4.03 -12.29
CA LEU A 32 8.82 5.28 -12.66
C LEU A 32 7.30 5.22 -12.43
N ALA A 33 6.66 4.07 -12.65
CA ALA A 33 5.24 3.88 -12.36
C ALA A 33 4.97 3.97 -10.84
N GLN A 34 5.81 3.35 -10.01
CA GLN A 34 5.71 3.41 -8.55
C GLN A 34 5.96 4.83 -8.01
N GLU A 35 6.96 5.54 -8.54
CA GLU A 35 7.21 6.95 -8.22
C GLU A 35 6.00 7.82 -8.58
N THR A 36 5.42 7.61 -9.77
CA THR A 36 4.23 8.35 -10.23
C THR A 36 3.01 8.05 -9.35
N GLN A 37 2.81 6.80 -8.93
CA GLN A 37 1.76 6.42 -7.99
C GLN A 37 1.93 7.11 -6.62
N THR A 38 3.16 7.20 -6.13
CA THR A 38 3.47 7.89 -4.87
C THR A 38 3.14 9.38 -4.97
N ARG A 39 3.53 10.02 -6.08
CA ARG A 39 3.21 11.42 -6.38
C ARG A 39 1.70 11.68 -6.48
N GLN A 40 0.95 10.76 -7.08
CA GLN A 40 -0.51 10.84 -7.13
C GLN A 40 -1.12 10.76 -5.73
N SER A 41 -0.61 9.88 -4.86
CA SER A 41 -1.10 9.78 -3.47
C SER A 41 -0.83 11.07 -2.68
N ASP A 42 0.36 11.66 -2.83
CA ASP A 42 0.71 12.94 -2.22
C ASP A 42 -0.20 14.08 -2.73
N LEU A 43 -0.43 14.16 -4.04
CA LEU A 43 -1.32 15.18 -4.61
C LEU A 43 -2.78 15.01 -4.17
N ARG A 44 -3.29 13.78 -4.02
CA ARG A 44 -4.64 13.55 -3.48
C ARG A 44 -4.76 14.02 -2.04
N GLN A 45 -3.70 13.86 -1.24
CA GLN A 45 -3.68 14.40 0.11
C GLN A 45 -3.70 15.94 0.12
N LYS A 46 -2.89 16.57 -0.75
CA LYS A 46 -2.88 18.03 -0.92
C LYS A 46 -4.24 18.56 -1.42
N GLN A 47 -4.89 17.85 -2.34
CA GLN A 47 -6.25 18.18 -2.81
C GLN A 47 -7.26 18.11 -1.67
N SER A 48 -7.23 17.04 -0.87
CA SER A 48 -8.08 16.90 0.31
C SER A 48 -7.96 18.11 1.24
N ASP A 49 -6.74 18.61 1.43
CA ASP A 49 -6.47 19.77 2.28
C ASP A 49 -6.88 21.10 1.63
N ALA A 50 -6.70 21.23 0.32
CA ALA A 50 -7.17 22.38 -0.44
C ALA A 50 -8.70 22.48 -0.42
N PHE A 51 -9.42 21.37 -0.59
CA PHE A 51 -10.88 21.33 -0.46
C PHE A 51 -11.34 21.69 0.95
N ALA A 52 -10.71 21.12 1.98
CA ALA A 52 -11.04 21.46 3.36
C ALA A 52 -10.79 22.96 3.64
N SER A 53 -9.69 23.51 3.14
CA SER A 53 -9.37 24.93 3.25
C SER A 53 -10.35 25.82 2.49
N LEU A 54 -10.82 25.39 1.31
CA LEU A 54 -11.85 26.10 0.54
C LEU A 54 -13.14 26.23 1.37
N ALA A 55 -13.62 25.12 1.95
CA ALA A 55 -14.82 25.14 2.77
C ALA A 55 -14.63 26.00 4.03
N ALA A 56 -13.50 25.89 4.71
CA ALA A 56 -13.18 26.70 5.89
C ALA A 56 -13.04 28.21 5.59
N THR A 57 -12.71 28.58 4.35
CA THR A 57 -12.67 30.00 3.92
C THR A 57 -14.07 30.60 3.84
N VAL A 58 -15.06 29.80 3.43
CA VAL A 58 -16.47 30.23 3.31
C VAL A 58 -17.21 30.09 4.64
N LEU A 59 -16.91 29.03 5.39
CA LEU A 59 -17.55 28.67 6.65
C LEU A 59 -16.47 28.32 7.69
N PRO A 60 -15.94 29.31 8.45
CA PRO A 60 -14.84 29.06 9.39
C PRO A 60 -15.20 28.17 10.58
N ASP A 61 -16.48 28.14 10.97
CA ASP A 61 -16.99 27.31 12.06
C ASP A 61 -18.16 26.45 11.58
N LEU A 62 -17.98 25.12 11.60
CA LEU A 62 -19.03 24.15 11.28
C LEU A 62 -20.19 24.17 12.27
N SER A 63 -20.08 24.85 13.41
CA SER A 63 -21.14 24.97 14.41
C SER A 63 -22.10 26.13 14.11
N ASP A 64 -21.70 27.08 13.27
CA ASP A 64 -22.51 28.25 12.92
C ASP A 64 -23.58 27.88 11.87
N SER A 65 -24.71 27.39 12.38
CA SER A 65 -25.88 27.05 11.55
C SER A 65 -26.41 28.22 10.72
N ALA A 66 -26.27 29.48 11.18
CA ALA A 66 -26.76 30.64 10.45
C ALA A 66 -25.86 30.96 9.25
N ALA A 67 -24.53 30.91 9.44
CA ALA A 67 -23.57 31.06 8.36
C ALA A 67 -23.71 29.92 7.32
N LEU A 68 -23.85 28.68 7.78
CA LEU A 68 -24.08 27.53 6.91
C LEU A 68 -25.36 27.70 6.08
N ASP A 69 -26.45 28.14 6.71
CA ASP A 69 -27.73 28.38 6.03
C ASP A 69 -27.63 29.46 4.95
N ALA A 70 -26.91 30.53 5.23
CA ALA A 70 -26.65 31.60 4.28
C ALA A 70 -25.86 31.09 3.07
N VAL A 71 -24.78 30.34 3.30
CA VAL A 71 -23.92 29.76 2.24
C VAL A 71 -24.70 28.74 1.41
N ALA A 72 -25.38 27.79 2.07
CA ALA A 72 -26.18 26.77 1.42
C ALA A 72 -27.29 27.38 0.54
N SER A 73 -27.97 28.42 1.03
CA SER A 73 -29.02 29.10 0.26
C SER A 73 -28.45 29.87 -0.93
N ARG A 74 -27.29 30.52 -0.76
CA ARG A 74 -26.63 31.30 -1.80
C ARG A 74 -26.09 30.44 -2.94
N LEU A 75 -25.60 29.25 -2.61
CA LEU A 75 -25.07 28.28 -3.58
C LEU A 75 -26.12 27.28 -4.08
N GLY A 76 -27.32 27.26 -3.49
CA GLY A 76 -28.33 26.22 -3.77
C GLY A 76 -27.92 24.82 -3.28
N LEU A 77 -26.98 24.73 -2.33
CA LEU A 77 -26.43 23.47 -1.79
C LEU A 77 -27.03 23.13 -0.43
N HIS A 78 -28.31 22.76 -0.41
CA HIS A 78 -28.99 22.38 0.85
C HIS A 78 -28.39 21.13 1.52
N GLU A 79 -27.70 20.28 0.77
CA GLU A 79 -27.01 19.09 1.29
C GLU A 79 -25.88 19.39 2.28
N LEU A 80 -25.33 20.61 2.30
CA LEU A 80 -24.31 20.99 3.29
C LEU A 80 -24.85 20.89 4.73
N LYS A 81 -26.15 21.14 4.93
CA LYS A 81 -26.82 20.94 6.23
C LYS A 81 -26.84 19.48 6.65
N THR A 82 -27.05 18.58 5.70
CA THR A 82 -27.02 17.13 5.93
C THR A 82 -25.62 16.68 6.36
N LEU A 83 -24.57 17.22 5.74
CA LEU A 83 -23.18 16.95 6.12
C LEU A 83 -22.87 17.41 7.54
N GLN A 84 -23.28 18.63 7.90
CA GLN A 84 -23.14 19.16 9.27
C GLN A 84 -23.90 18.28 10.28
N SER A 85 -25.15 17.92 9.98
CA SER A 85 -25.99 17.11 10.88
C SER A 85 -25.35 15.73 11.13
N ARG A 86 -24.84 15.10 10.07
CA ARG A 86 -24.12 13.82 10.16
C ARG A 86 -22.82 13.95 10.96
N LEU A 87 -22.09 15.05 10.83
CA LEU A 87 -20.91 15.32 11.65
C LEU A 87 -21.28 15.40 13.13
N LEU A 88 -22.27 16.23 13.48
CA LEU A 88 -22.70 16.42 14.87
C LEU A 88 -23.21 15.12 15.50
N GLU A 89 -23.99 14.32 14.76
CA GLU A 89 -24.45 13.01 15.20
C GLU A 89 -23.27 12.05 15.48
N ARG A 90 -22.28 12.00 14.57
CA ARG A 90 -21.08 11.17 14.75
C ARG A 90 -20.24 11.62 15.93
N LEU A 91 -20.03 12.92 16.12
CA LEU A 91 -19.31 13.46 17.27
C LEU A 91 -20.03 13.13 18.58
N ALA A 92 -21.36 13.29 18.63
CA ALA A 92 -22.16 12.93 19.80
C ALA A 92 -22.08 11.43 20.11
N LYS A 93 -22.13 10.57 19.08
CA LYS A 93 -22.00 9.12 19.22
C LYS A 93 -20.62 8.71 19.72
N ASN A 94 -19.55 9.29 19.17
CA ASN A 94 -18.18 9.00 19.58
C ASN A 94 -17.93 9.48 21.02
N ALA A 95 -18.38 10.69 21.37
CA ALA A 95 -18.27 11.22 22.72
C ALA A 95 -19.05 10.38 23.73
N PHE A 96 -20.28 9.96 23.39
CA PHE A 96 -21.08 9.08 24.23
C PHE A 96 -20.35 7.75 24.50
N ARG A 97 -19.86 7.08 23.44
CA ARG A 97 -19.13 5.81 23.57
C ARG A 97 -17.83 5.97 24.35
N ARG A 98 -17.09 7.05 24.14
CA ARG A 98 -15.87 7.36 24.90
C ARG A 98 -16.20 7.52 26.39
N ASN A 99 -17.26 8.25 26.71
CA ASN A 99 -17.69 8.44 28.10
C ASN A 99 -18.14 7.11 28.75
N GLU A 100 -18.79 6.20 28.00
CA GLU A 100 -19.10 4.85 28.49
C GLU A 100 -17.83 4.06 28.84
N ILE A 101 -16.79 4.13 27.98
CA ILE A 101 -15.51 3.48 28.24
C ILE A 101 -14.87 4.09 29.48
N GLU A 102 -14.79 5.42 29.55
CA GLU A 102 -14.16 6.15 30.66
C GLU A 102 -14.91 5.98 32.00
N ALA A 103 -16.22 5.75 31.97
CA ALA A 103 -17.02 5.45 33.15
C ALA A 103 -17.00 3.96 33.54
N SER A 104 -16.47 3.07 32.70
CA SER A 104 -16.40 1.65 33.02
C SER A 104 -15.36 1.39 34.12
N GLU A 105 -15.72 0.55 35.10
CA GLU A 105 -14.82 0.18 36.21
C GLU A 105 -13.52 -0.46 35.68
N GLN A 106 -13.65 -1.31 34.64
CA GLN A 106 -12.52 -1.97 33.97
C GLN A 106 -11.49 -0.98 33.42
N TYR A 107 -11.93 0.17 32.91
CA TYR A 107 -11.05 1.19 32.35
C TYR A 107 -10.55 2.20 33.39
N THR A 108 -11.40 2.54 34.37
CA THR A 108 -11.08 3.49 35.44
C THR A 108 -9.94 2.96 36.30
N ASP A 109 -10.03 1.69 36.71
CA ASP A 109 -9.04 1.02 37.54
C ASP A 109 -8.00 0.26 36.70
N ARG A 110 -7.87 0.57 35.39
CA ARG A 110 -7.06 -0.23 34.46
C ARG A 110 -5.62 -0.41 34.90
N GLU A 111 -4.96 0.62 35.41
CA GLU A 111 -3.55 0.53 35.83
C GLU A 111 -3.39 -0.44 37.01
N LEU A 112 -4.34 -0.42 37.94
CA LEU A 112 -4.39 -1.34 39.07
C LEU A 112 -4.74 -2.76 38.61
N HIS A 113 -5.68 -2.90 37.67
CA HIS A 113 -6.06 -4.18 37.08
C HIS A 113 -4.91 -4.80 36.28
N GLU A 114 -4.22 -4.02 35.45
CA GLU A 114 -3.06 -4.45 34.68
C GLU A 114 -1.94 -4.91 35.59
N LEU A 115 -1.63 -4.16 36.67
CA LEU A 115 -0.63 -4.58 37.65
C LEU A 115 -1.00 -5.91 38.31
N ARG A 116 -2.28 -6.08 38.70
CA ARG A 116 -2.79 -7.33 39.27
C ARG A 116 -2.73 -8.48 38.27
N LEU A 117 -3.11 -8.25 37.02
CA LEU A 117 -3.07 -9.25 35.95
C LEU A 117 -1.63 -9.63 35.61
N GLU A 118 -0.71 -8.68 35.57
CA GLU A 118 0.71 -8.95 35.31
C GLU A 118 1.35 -9.73 36.46
N THR A 119 0.98 -9.41 37.71
CA THR A 119 1.41 -10.20 38.89
C THR A 119 0.91 -11.64 38.78
N LYS A 120 -0.40 -11.83 38.55
CA LYS A 120 -0.99 -13.17 38.35
C LYS A 120 -0.37 -13.90 37.17
N ARG A 121 -0.07 -13.20 36.08
CA ARG A 121 0.61 -13.77 34.91
C ARG A 121 1.99 -14.29 35.28
N ASN A 122 2.79 -13.49 35.98
CA ASN A 122 4.13 -13.87 36.40
C ASN A 122 4.12 -15.06 37.36
N GLU A 123 3.06 -15.23 38.15
CA GLU A 123 2.85 -16.40 39.00
C GLU A 123 2.40 -17.63 38.21
N LEU A 124 1.44 -17.48 37.29
CA LEU A 124 0.79 -18.59 36.59
C LEU A 124 1.57 -19.08 35.36
N GLU A 125 2.27 -18.20 34.66
CA GLU A 125 3.04 -18.50 33.45
C GLU A 125 4.09 -19.61 33.65
N PRO A 126 4.97 -19.57 34.67
CA PRO A 126 5.94 -20.65 34.87
C PRO A 126 5.27 -21.99 35.21
N LEU A 127 4.20 -21.96 36.02
CA LEU A 127 3.43 -23.15 36.38
C LEU A 127 2.77 -23.77 35.14
N TYR A 128 2.05 -22.95 34.36
CA TYR A 128 1.40 -23.36 33.13
C TYR A 128 2.41 -23.92 32.12
N ARG A 129 3.52 -23.22 31.86
CA ARG A 129 4.55 -23.69 30.92
C ARG A 129 5.15 -25.03 31.34
N HIS A 130 5.47 -25.18 32.63
CA HIS A 130 6.03 -26.41 33.16
C HIS A 130 5.05 -27.58 33.03
N THR A 131 3.83 -27.42 33.56
CA THR A 131 2.77 -28.44 33.48
C THR A 131 2.40 -28.77 32.04
N HIS A 132 2.37 -27.77 31.16
CA HIS A 132 2.08 -27.98 29.74
C HIS A 132 3.14 -28.84 29.06
N LEU A 133 4.44 -28.59 29.32
CA LEU A 133 5.52 -29.41 28.76
C LEU A 133 5.50 -30.84 29.29
N GLU A 134 5.23 -31.03 30.58
CA GLU A 134 5.08 -32.37 31.16
C GLU A 134 3.87 -33.11 30.58
N TRP A 135 2.74 -32.41 30.45
CA TRP A 135 1.54 -32.94 29.83
C TRP A 135 1.76 -33.32 28.36
N GLN A 136 2.46 -32.49 27.58
CA GLN A 136 2.83 -32.81 26.20
C GLN A 136 3.72 -34.06 26.11
N LYS A 137 4.69 -34.21 27.02
CA LYS A 137 5.56 -35.41 27.05
C LYS A 137 4.74 -36.69 27.30
N LEU A 138 3.75 -36.61 28.18
CA LEU A 138 2.83 -37.71 28.47
C LEU A 138 1.95 -38.01 27.24
N GLN A 139 1.36 -36.99 26.63
CA GLN A 139 0.52 -37.15 25.44
C GLN A 139 1.28 -37.65 24.21
N ALA A 140 2.59 -37.40 24.13
CA ALA A 140 3.43 -37.86 23.02
C ALA A 140 3.73 -39.37 23.07
N GLN A 141 3.45 -40.06 24.19
CA GLN A 141 3.67 -41.50 24.26
C GLN A 141 2.63 -42.27 23.45
N GLU A 142 3.12 -43.10 22.54
CA GLU A 142 2.27 -43.95 21.70
C GLU A 142 1.44 -44.92 22.57
N LYS A 143 0.16 -45.10 22.24
CA LYS A 143 -0.80 -45.97 22.94
C LYS A 143 -1.07 -45.63 24.42
N LEU A 144 -0.42 -44.63 25.04
CA LEU A 144 -0.66 -44.30 26.45
C LEU A 144 -2.10 -43.87 26.70
N ALA A 145 -2.64 -43.00 25.84
CA ALA A 145 -4.04 -42.58 25.92
C ALA A 145 -5.02 -43.77 25.77
N ASP A 146 -4.70 -44.73 24.90
CA ASP A 146 -5.53 -45.93 24.68
C ASP A 146 -5.51 -46.87 25.88
N LEU A 147 -4.36 -46.99 26.56
CA LEU A 147 -4.23 -47.76 27.81
C LEU A 147 -5.05 -47.12 28.93
N MET A 148 -5.02 -45.78 29.04
CA MET A 148 -5.85 -45.03 30.00
C MET A 148 -7.34 -45.21 29.71
N ALA A 149 -7.75 -45.09 28.44
CA ALA A 149 -9.15 -45.23 28.03
C ALA A 149 -9.70 -46.64 28.28
N ARG A 150 -8.87 -47.67 28.12
CA ARG A 150 -9.23 -49.07 28.43
C ARG A 150 -9.19 -49.39 29.92
N GLY A 151 -8.74 -48.45 30.77
CA GLY A 151 -8.62 -48.65 32.21
C GLY A 151 -7.58 -49.70 32.57
N TYR A 152 -6.51 -49.85 31.78
CA TYR A 152 -5.41 -50.79 32.08
C TYR A 152 -4.86 -50.52 33.50
N SER A 153 -4.55 -51.57 34.26
CA SER A 153 -4.19 -51.52 35.71
C SER A 153 -5.35 -51.19 36.69
N THR A 154 -6.57 -50.90 36.22
CA THR A 154 -7.71 -50.55 37.09
C THR A 154 -8.75 -51.66 37.22
N ASP A 155 -9.73 -51.42 38.09
CA ASP A 155 -10.92 -52.26 38.26
C ASP A 155 -11.84 -52.42 37.05
N GLN A 156 -11.58 -51.65 36.00
CA GLN A 156 -12.43 -51.56 34.82
C GLN A 156 -11.80 -52.25 33.60
N TYR A 157 -10.56 -52.73 33.71
CA TYR A 157 -9.89 -53.39 32.59
C TYR A 157 -10.57 -54.70 32.19
N GLU A 158 -10.86 -54.89 30.90
CA GLU A 158 -11.65 -56.02 30.39
C GLU A 158 -10.99 -57.38 30.65
N HIS A 159 -9.67 -57.48 30.47
CA HIS A 159 -8.93 -58.74 30.51
C HIS A 159 -8.36 -59.05 31.90
N ARG A 160 -9.24 -59.44 32.83
CA ARG A 160 -8.95 -59.76 34.23
C ARG A 160 -8.83 -61.26 34.53
N GLY A 161 -8.23 -61.59 35.68
CA GLY A 161 -8.13 -62.96 36.17
C GLY A 161 -7.05 -63.79 35.48
N TRP A 162 -7.04 -65.11 35.69
CA TRP A 162 -5.95 -65.97 35.21
C TRP A 162 -5.92 -66.12 33.68
N TRP A 163 -7.08 -66.01 33.01
CA TRP A 163 -7.20 -66.08 31.55
C TRP A 163 -6.55 -64.91 30.81
N ARG A 164 -6.21 -63.82 31.50
CA ARG A 164 -5.59 -62.64 30.88
C ARG A 164 -4.27 -62.95 30.17
N PHE A 165 -3.49 -63.89 30.71
CA PHE A 165 -2.21 -64.29 30.10
C PHE A 165 -2.37 -65.07 28.79
N LEU A 166 -3.60 -65.46 28.43
CA LEU A 166 -3.94 -66.10 27.16
C LEU A 166 -4.52 -65.12 26.14
N ASN A 167 -4.74 -63.85 26.51
CA ASN A 167 -5.23 -62.82 25.60
C ASN A 167 -4.05 -62.04 24.97
N PRO A 168 -3.89 -62.04 23.63
CA PRO A 168 -2.84 -61.27 22.95
C PRO A 168 -2.88 -59.76 23.25
N GLN A 169 -4.07 -59.20 23.45
CA GLN A 169 -4.26 -57.78 23.76
C GLN A 169 -3.73 -57.43 25.15
N PHE A 170 -3.92 -58.31 26.14
CA PHE A 170 -3.34 -58.13 27.48
C PHE A 170 -1.81 -58.05 27.41
N LEU A 171 -1.19 -58.92 26.61
CA LEU A 171 0.27 -58.97 26.47
C LEU A 171 0.83 -57.76 25.71
N ASP A 172 0.12 -57.26 24.68
CA ASP A 172 0.50 -56.02 23.98
C ASP A 172 0.38 -54.82 24.91
N ASP A 173 -0.75 -54.69 25.62
CA ASP A 173 -1.00 -53.59 26.55
C ASP A 173 -0.02 -53.59 27.72
N TRP A 174 0.32 -54.77 28.26
CA TRP A 174 1.34 -54.91 29.29
C TRP A 174 2.72 -54.47 28.81
N ARG A 175 3.15 -54.88 27.61
CA ARG A 175 4.43 -54.42 27.03
C ARG A 175 4.44 -52.92 26.77
N CYS A 176 3.36 -52.37 26.25
CA CYS A 176 3.24 -50.94 25.99
C CYS A 176 3.23 -50.14 27.30
N ALA A 177 2.56 -50.64 28.34
CA ALA A 177 2.53 -50.04 29.67
C ALA A 177 3.92 -50.02 30.32
N ASP A 178 4.64 -51.14 30.28
CA ASP A 178 6.00 -51.23 30.83
C ASP A 178 6.98 -50.32 30.05
N ALA A 179 6.91 -50.34 28.71
CA ALA A 179 7.75 -49.48 27.87
C ALA A 179 7.48 -47.98 28.10
N ALA A 180 6.21 -47.59 28.26
CA ALA A 180 5.83 -46.21 28.56
C ALA A 180 6.30 -45.76 29.94
N ALA A 181 6.15 -46.62 30.97
CA ALA A 181 6.64 -46.35 32.32
C ALA A 181 8.16 -46.19 32.34
N GLU A 182 8.90 -47.09 31.67
CA GLU A 182 10.36 -47.01 31.58
C GLU A 182 10.82 -45.74 30.83
N THR A 183 10.23 -45.44 29.67
CA THR A 183 10.59 -44.29 28.84
C THR A 183 10.40 -42.97 29.58
N LEU A 184 9.34 -42.87 30.39
CA LEU A 184 9.01 -41.68 31.17
C LEU A 184 9.64 -41.66 32.57
N GLY A 185 10.34 -42.74 32.97
CA GLY A 185 11.06 -42.83 34.24
C GLY A 185 10.20 -43.11 35.47
N PHE A 186 9.04 -43.77 35.31
CA PHE A 186 8.17 -44.20 36.40
C PHE A 186 8.48 -45.64 36.83
N GLY A 187 8.31 -45.96 38.12
CA GLY A 187 8.60 -47.29 38.66
C GLY A 187 7.53 -48.33 38.32
N SER A 188 6.32 -47.88 37.98
CA SER A 188 5.24 -48.74 37.52
C SER A 188 4.25 -47.99 36.63
N PHE A 189 3.45 -48.72 35.86
CA PHE A 189 2.36 -48.11 35.08
C PHE A 189 1.29 -47.47 35.97
N GLU A 190 1.08 -47.97 37.19
CA GLU A 190 0.12 -47.39 38.13
C GLU A 190 0.55 -45.98 38.58
N GLU A 191 1.84 -45.79 38.86
CA GLU A 191 2.41 -44.47 39.13
C GLU A 191 2.28 -43.53 37.92
N LEU A 192 2.58 -44.04 36.72
CA LEU A 192 2.39 -43.29 35.47
C LEU A 192 0.93 -42.88 35.26
N ARG A 193 -0.03 -43.77 35.58
CA ARG A 193 -1.48 -43.50 35.47
C ARG A 193 -1.94 -42.39 36.39
N VAL A 194 -1.52 -42.42 37.66
CA VAL A 194 -1.83 -41.36 38.63
C VAL A 194 -1.22 -40.04 38.15
N ALA A 195 0.06 -40.04 37.77
CA ALA A 195 0.71 -38.84 37.24
C ALA A 195 0.01 -38.31 35.98
N TYR A 196 -0.43 -39.18 35.08
CA TYR A 196 -1.17 -38.79 33.88
C TYR A 196 -2.50 -38.08 34.23
N GLN A 197 -3.28 -38.65 35.15
CA GLN A 197 -4.54 -38.05 35.59
C GLN A 197 -4.30 -36.69 36.28
N ASP A 198 -3.38 -36.65 37.24
CA ASP A 198 -3.03 -35.45 38.00
C ASP A 198 -2.55 -34.32 37.08
N ARG A 199 -1.67 -34.61 36.12
CA ARG A 199 -1.18 -33.60 35.17
C ARG A 199 -2.26 -33.15 34.20
N GLY A 200 -3.16 -34.05 33.79
CA GLY A 200 -4.31 -33.70 32.97
C GLY A 200 -5.24 -32.72 33.68
N GLU A 201 -5.58 -32.97 34.95
CA GLU A 201 -6.42 -32.09 35.76
C GLU A 201 -5.73 -30.74 36.02
N GLN A 202 -4.45 -30.75 36.41
CA GLN A 202 -3.67 -29.53 36.60
C GLN A 202 -3.62 -28.69 35.31
N MET A 203 -3.41 -29.31 34.16
CA MET A 203 -3.38 -28.63 32.86
C MET A 203 -4.73 -28.01 32.51
N GLN A 204 -5.84 -28.69 32.82
CA GLN A 204 -7.19 -28.14 32.58
C GLN A 204 -7.47 -26.92 33.46
N VAL A 205 -7.11 -26.97 34.74
CA VAL A 205 -7.31 -25.85 35.67
C VAL A 205 -6.41 -24.67 35.27
N LEU A 206 -5.10 -24.89 35.17
CA LEU A 206 -4.15 -23.84 34.79
C LEU A 206 -4.45 -23.28 33.39
N GLY A 207 -4.89 -24.11 32.45
CA GLY A 207 -5.28 -23.67 31.12
C GLY A 207 -6.52 -22.79 31.12
N ARG A 208 -7.52 -23.10 31.96
CA ARG A 208 -8.69 -22.23 32.14
C ARG A 208 -8.29 -20.88 32.72
N ASP A 209 -7.51 -20.89 33.81
CA ASP A 209 -7.08 -19.67 34.50
C ASP A 209 -6.18 -18.81 33.60
N TRP A 210 -5.30 -19.44 32.83
CA TRP A 210 -4.46 -18.77 31.84
C TRP A 210 -5.28 -18.13 30.72
N ASN A 211 -6.29 -18.81 30.21
CA ASN A 211 -7.17 -18.28 29.18
C ASN A 211 -8.01 -17.12 29.71
N GLU A 212 -8.61 -17.25 30.91
CA GLU A 212 -9.37 -16.18 31.55
C GLU A 212 -8.50 -14.94 31.79
N LEU A 213 -7.27 -15.12 32.26
CA LEU A 213 -6.32 -14.03 32.46
C LEU A 213 -5.98 -13.32 31.14
N ASN A 214 -5.77 -14.07 30.06
CA ASN A 214 -5.52 -13.48 28.74
C ASN A 214 -6.76 -12.78 28.18
N GLU A 215 -7.97 -13.32 28.40
CA GLU A 215 -9.23 -12.68 28.02
C GLU A 215 -9.41 -11.33 28.73
N GLN A 216 -9.14 -11.27 30.03
CA GLN A 216 -9.19 -10.03 30.81
C GLN A 216 -8.17 -9.00 30.31
N LYS A 217 -6.92 -9.42 30.06
CA LYS A 217 -5.88 -8.53 29.51
C LYS A 217 -6.26 -8.00 28.13
N ASN A 218 -6.79 -8.86 27.26
CA ASN A 218 -7.25 -8.48 25.93
C ASN A 218 -8.47 -7.55 25.98
N ALA A 219 -9.36 -7.71 26.97
CA ALA A 219 -10.52 -6.84 27.14
C ALA A 219 -10.11 -5.40 27.46
N ILE A 220 -9.17 -5.21 28.39
CA ILE A 220 -8.64 -3.87 28.73
C ILE A 220 -7.95 -3.25 27.51
N ALA A 221 -7.06 -3.99 26.84
CA ALA A 221 -6.36 -3.50 25.65
C ALA A 221 -7.33 -3.10 24.52
N ARG A 222 -8.45 -3.83 24.36
CA ARG A 222 -9.50 -3.47 23.37
C ARG A 222 -10.19 -2.16 23.73
N LEU A 223 -10.49 -1.91 25.00
CA LEU A 223 -11.10 -0.65 25.45
C LEU A 223 -10.16 0.53 25.22
N GLU A 224 -8.86 0.37 25.48
CA GLU A 224 -7.84 1.40 25.20
C GLU A 224 -7.74 1.71 23.71
N GLN A 225 -7.60 0.67 22.88
CA GLN A 225 -7.54 0.82 21.43
C GLN A 225 -8.83 1.45 20.87
N GLU A 226 -10.00 1.07 21.40
CA GLU A 226 -11.27 1.66 21.03
C GLU A 226 -11.32 3.15 21.39
N ARG A 227 -10.92 3.52 22.61
CA ARG A 227 -10.87 4.92 23.05
C ARG A 227 -9.94 5.76 22.20
N GLU A 228 -8.72 5.29 21.94
CA GLU A 228 -7.76 5.99 21.09
C GLU A 228 -8.27 6.16 19.66
N ARG A 229 -8.91 5.11 19.11
CA ARG A 229 -9.55 5.20 17.79
C ARG A 229 -10.63 6.27 17.79
N LEU A 230 -11.50 6.32 18.80
CA LEU A 230 -12.56 7.32 18.90
C LEU A 230 -12.00 8.75 18.99
N ILE A 231 -10.92 8.97 19.75
CA ILE A 231 -10.25 10.28 19.85
C ILE A 231 -9.65 10.69 18.51
N ARG A 232 -8.98 9.78 17.80
CA ARG A 232 -8.45 10.04 16.45
C ARG A 232 -9.57 10.39 15.47
N GLU A 233 -10.62 9.58 15.43
CA GLU A 233 -11.80 9.84 14.60
C GLU A 233 -12.44 11.20 14.93
N GLU A 234 -12.65 11.54 16.20
CA GLU A 234 -13.18 12.85 16.62
C GLU A 234 -12.34 14.02 16.09
N SER A 235 -11.01 13.88 16.05
CA SER A 235 -10.11 14.91 15.53
C SER A 235 -10.11 15.02 14.00
N GLU A 236 -10.38 13.91 13.29
CA GLU A 236 -10.35 13.84 11.82
C GLU A 236 -11.70 14.19 11.17
N LEU A 237 -12.81 13.91 11.85
CA LEU A 237 -14.18 14.11 11.36
C LEU A 237 -14.47 15.53 10.82
N PRO A 238 -14.06 16.62 11.51
CA PRO A 238 -14.27 17.97 10.99
C PRO A 238 -13.51 18.21 9.68
N ARG A 239 -12.26 17.75 9.57
CA ARG A 239 -11.45 17.90 8.35
C ARG A 239 -12.07 17.15 7.18
N ASP A 240 -12.53 15.91 7.40
CA ASP A 240 -13.23 15.13 6.37
C ASP A 240 -14.55 15.79 5.94
N THR A 241 -15.29 16.37 6.88
CA THR A 241 -16.55 17.08 6.59
C THR A 241 -16.27 18.35 5.78
N TYR A 242 -15.25 19.12 6.17
CA TYR A 242 -14.81 20.29 5.41
C TYR A 242 -14.36 19.91 4.00
N ARG A 243 -13.60 18.81 3.82
CA ARG A 243 -13.22 18.31 2.50
C ARG A 243 -14.45 18.06 1.64
N GLU A 244 -15.42 17.27 2.14
CA GLU A 244 -16.62 16.94 1.37
C GLU A 244 -17.46 18.18 1.04
N MET A 245 -17.61 19.12 1.98
CA MET A 245 -18.25 20.41 1.70
C MET A 245 -17.49 21.19 0.63
N GLY A 246 -16.16 21.22 0.70
CA GLY A 246 -15.29 21.89 -0.26
C GLY A 246 -15.43 21.33 -1.67
N GLU A 247 -15.53 20.01 -1.81
CA GLU A 247 -15.78 19.36 -3.10
C GLU A 247 -17.12 19.80 -3.72
N ARG A 248 -18.20 19.87 -2.93
CA ARG A 248 -19.51 20.35 -3.40
C ARG A 248 -19.47 21.82 -3.79
N ILE A 249 -18.83 22.65 -2.97
CA ILE A 249 -18.66 24.08 -3.23
C ILE A 249 -17.86 24.29 -4.52
N ALA A 250 -16.73 23.61 -4.68
CA ALA A 250 -15.89 23.71 -5.86
C ALA A 250 -16.63 23.31 -7.15
N ALA A 251 -17.45 22.25 -7.08
CA ALA A 251 -18.24 21.79 -8.22
C ALA A 251 -19.27 22.83 -8.70
N ILE A 252 -19.88 23.60 -7.80
CA ILE A 252 -20.84 24.66 -8.16
C ILE A 252 -20.14 25.94 -8.63
N LEU A 253 -18.97 26.26 -8.10
CA LEU A 253 -18.26 27.49 -8.41
C LEU A 253 -17.47 27.44 -9.73
N ASP A 254 -17.55 26.32 -10.47
CA ASP A 254 -16.93 26.09 -11.78
C ASP A 254 -15.49 26.63 -11.86
N ASN A 255 -14.66 26.21 -10.90
CA ASN A 255 -13.25 26.59 -10.78
C ASN A 255 -13.01 28.11 -10.78
N GLY A 256 -13.91 28.90 -10.20
CA GLY A 256 -13.71 30.35 -10.01
C GLY A 256 -14.29 31.22 -11.12
N LYS A 257 -14.85 30.62 -12.18
CA LYS A 257 -15.51 31.34 -13.29
C LYS A 257 -16.92 31.80 -12.93
N SER A 258 -17.53 31.23 -11.89
CA SER A 258 -18.88 31.54 -11.49
C SER A 258 -18.99 32.94 -10.86
N PRO A 259 -19.98 33.78 -11.25
CA PRO A 259 -20.23 35.07 -10.60
C PRO A 259 -20.68 34.91 -9.14
N LEU A 260 -21.04 33.69 -8.71
CA LEU A 260 -21.37 33.39 -7.33
C LEU A 260 -20.17 33.58 -6.38
N VAL A 261 -18.94 33.51 -6.88
CA VAL A 261 -17.73 33.71 -6.06
C VAL A 261 -17.70 35.11 -5.45
N ASP A 262 -18.04 36.15 -6.21
CA ASP A 262 -18.09 37.55 -5.74
C ASP A 262 -19.13 37.78 -4.65
N SER A 263 -20.06 36.84 -4.53
CA SER A 263 -21.16 36.88 -3.59
C SER A 263 -20.77 36.23 -2.24
N LEU A 264 -19.67 35.49 -2.19
CA LEU A 264 -19.18 34.80 -0.98
C LEU A 264 -18.15 35.63 -0.21
N PRO A 265 -17.88 35.31 1.07
CA PRO A 265 -16.77 35.90 1.82
C PRO A 265 -15.42 35.64 1.14
N HIS A 266 -14.53 36.62 1.18
CA HIS A 266 -13.15 36.50 0.68
C HIS A 266 -13.02 36.01 -0.79
N PRO A 267 -13.65 36.70 -1.76
CA PRO A 267 -13.74 36.23 -3.15
C PRO A 267 -12.38 35.96 -3.80
N ASP A 268 -11.36 36.80 -3.55
CA ASP A 268 -10.03 36.62 -4.13
C ASP A 268 -9.31 35.38 -3.57
N ALA A 269 -9.45 35.12 -2.27
CA ALA A 269 -8.93 33.91 -1.66
C ALA A 269 -9.62 32.67 -2.23
N LEU A 270 -10.94 32.73 -2.44
CA LEU A 270 -11.70 31.63 -3.05
C LEU A 270 -11.26 31.36 -4.50
N ARG A 271 -11.08 32.40 -5.32
CA ARG A 271 -10.56 32.25 -6.69
C ARG A 271 -9.20 31.56 -6.70
N SER A 272 -8.27 32.02 -5.86
CA SER A 272 -6.95 31.41 -5.76
C SER A 272 -7.03 29.94 -5.34
N ARG A 273 -7.91 29.59 -4.38
CA ARG A 273 -8.11 28.20 -3.95
C ARG A 273 -8.77 27.33 -5.00
N LEU A 274 -9.75 27.85 -5.74
CA LEU A 274 -10.39 27.14 -6.83
C LEU A 274 -9.43 26.86 -7.99
N ASN A 275 -8.55 27.82 -8.31
CA ASN A 275 -7.47 27.64 -9.29
C ASN A 275 -6.48 26.57 -8.82
N GLU A 276 -6.07 26.62 -7.55
CA GLU A 276 -5.20 25.62 -6.93
C GLU A 276 -5.80 24.21 -7.04
N ILE A 277 -7.06 24.04 -6.65
CA ILE A 277 -7.78 22.77 -6.76
C ILE A 277 -7.87 22.29 -8.21
N SER A 278 -8.27 23.17 -9.14
CA SER A 278 -8.40 22.84 -10.56
C SER A 278 -7.06 22.37 -11.14
N GLY A 279 -5.97 23.07 -10.82
CA GLY A 279 -4.63 22.70 -11.23
C GLY A 279 -4.16 21.38 -10.63
N MET A 280 -4.41 21.13 -9.34
CA MET A 280 -4.06 19.84 -8.72
C MET A 280 -4.86 18.67 -9.32
N LEU A 281 -6.14 18.87 -9.64
CA LEU A 281 -6.95 17.86 -10.32
C LEU A 281 -6.39 17.53 -11.70
N ALA A 282 -5.99 18.56 -12.46
CA ALA A 282 -5.30 18.39 -13.74
C ALA A 282 -3.96 17.64 -13.58
N GLN A 283 -3.14 17.97 -12.56
CA GLN A 283 -1.89 17.23 -12.29
C GLN A 283 -2.16 15.74 -12.06
N THR A 284 -3.16 15.41 -11.25
CA THR A 284 -3.50 14.01 -10.96
C THR A 284 -3.94 13.27 -12.21
N LYS A 285 -4.76 13.91 -13.06
CA LYS A 285 -5.20 13.36 -14.34
C LYS A 285 -4.02 13.14 -15.30
N TYR A 286 -3.10 14.09 -15.41
CA TYR A 286 -1.92 13.94 -16.25
C TYR A 286 -0.94 12.88 -15.75
N LEU A 287 -0.72 12.80 -14.44
CA LEU A 287 0.09 11.74 -13.85
C LEU A 287 -0.56 10.36 -14.03
N ASP A 288 -1.89 10.28 -14.04
CA ASP A 288 -2.60 9.03 -14.34
C ASP A 288 -2.38 8.59 -15.78
N GLY A 289 -2.57 9.51 -16.73
CA GLY A 289 -2.27 9.26 -18.14
C GLY A 289 -0.81 8.84 -18.37
N LEU A 290 0.14 9.51 -17.71
CA LEU A 290 1.57 9.15 -17.73
C LEU A 290 1.81 7.74 -17.20
N ARG A 291 1.24 7.41 -16.04
CA ARG A 291 1.37 6.08 -15.43
C ARG A 291 0.85 4.99 -16.36
N THR A 292 -0.34 5.18 -16.94
CA THR A 292 -0.91 4.22 -17.89
C THR A 292 0.03 3.99 -19.09
N GLN A 293 0.65 5.04 -19.65
CA GLN A 293 1.61 4.88 -20.74
C GLN A 293 2.89 4.16 -20.30
N VAL A 294 3.41 4.47 -19.12
CA VAL A 294 4.59 3.81 -18.52
C VAL A 294 4.34 2.31 -18.31
N GLU A 295 3.17 1.95 -17.79
CA GLU A 295 2.75 0.56 -17.55
C GLU A 295 2.60 -0.21 -18.88
N GLN A 296 2.01 0.42 -19.90
CA GLN A 296 1.89 -0.16 -21.24
C GLN A 296 3.27 -0.44 -21.87
N GLU A 297 4.22 0.49 -21.75
CA GLU A 297 5.59 0.27 -22.23
C GLU A 297 6.29 -0.84 -21.46
N SER A 298 6.16 -0.87 -20.13
CA SER A 298 6.72 -1.93 -19.29
C SER A 298 6.18 -3.32 -19.71
N ALA A 299 4.86 -3.45 -19.88
CA ALA A 299 4.22 -4.69 -20.32
C ALA A 299 4.71 -5.11 -21.73
N ALA A 300 4.83 -4.16 -22.65
CA ALA A 300 5.33 -4.43 -24.00
C ALA A 300 6.82 -4.85 -24.02
N ILE A 301 7.64 -4.34 -23.09
CA ILE A 301 9.03 -4.77 -22.91
C ILE A 301 9.06 -6.19 -22.33
N ALA A 302 8.24 -6.47 -21.31
CA ALA A 302 8.13 -7.79 -20.69
C ALA A 302 7.73 -8.88 -21.70
N GLU A 303 6.74 -8.60 -22.56
CA GLU A 303 6.31 -9.53 -23.60
C GLU A 303 7.44 -9.84 -24.60
N ARG A 304 8.26 -8.84 -24.95
CA ARG A 304 9.42 -9.02 -25.84
C ARG A 304 10.52 -9.83 -25.17
N ALA A 305 10.80 -9.59 -23.89
CA ALA A 305 11.75 -10.35 -23.11
C ALA A 305 11.32 -11.83 -23.03
N GLU A 306 10.05 -12.10 -22.72
CA GLU A 306 9.50 -13.46 -22.61
C GLU A 306 9.49 -14.20 -23.95
N LYS A 307 9.18 -13.53 -25.06
CA LYS A 307 9.29 -14.13 -26.41
C LYS A 307 10.73 -14.54 -26.71
N LEU A 308 11.71 -13.69 -26.39
CA LEU A 308 13.13 -13.99 -26.63
C LEU A 308 13.63 -15.09 -25.68
N TYR A 309 13.22 -15.07 -24.42
CA TYR A 309 13.55 -16.09 -23.42
C TYR A 309 13.04 -17.48 -23.82
N ARG A 310 11.80 -17.59 -24.31
CA ARG A 310 11.26 -18.85 -24.86
C ARG A 310 12.03 -19.35 -26.08
N GLU A 311 12.45 -18.46 -26.98
CA GLU A 311 13.27 -18.85 -28.13
C GLU A 311 14.67 -19.31 -27.70
N ARG A 312 15.29 -18.60 -26.74
CA ARG A 312 16.56 -18.98 -26.12
C ARG A 312 16.47 -20.37 -25.49
N ASN A 313 15.44 -20.64 -24.70
CA ASN A 313 15.24 -21.94 -24.06
C ASN A 313 15.00 -23.07 -25.07
N ARG A 314 14.35 -22.78 -26.19
CA ARG A 314 14.19 -23.75 -27.29
C ARG A 314 15.53 -24.19 -27.86
N TYR A 315 16.46 -23.27 -28.10
CA TYR A 315 17.78 -23.64 -28.62
C TYR A 315 18.69 -24.25 -27.55
N SER A 316 18.62 -23.78 -26.31
CA SER A 316 19.40 -24.35 -25.21
C SER A 316 18.96 -25.74 -24.80
N GLY A 317 17.65 -26.05 -24.86
CA GLY A 317 17.10 -27.34 -24.44
C GLY A 317 17.35 -28.50 -25.42
N ASP A 318 17.60 -28.20 -26.69
CA ASP A 318 17.86 -29.20 -27.74
C ASP A 318 19.05 -28.78 -28.62
N ARG A 319 20.21 -28.56 -27.99
CA ARG A 319 21.43 -28.12 -28.66
C ARG A 319 21.84 -29.06 -29.79
N HIS A 320 21.65 -30.37 -29.62
CA HIS A 320 22.04 -31.36 -30.63
C HIS A 320 21.25 -31.17 -31.94
N ARG A 321 19.94 -30.96 -31.87
CA ARG A 321 19.10 -30.70 -33.05
C ARG A 321 19.48 -29.43 -33.78
N TYR A 322 19.89 -28.38 -33.05
CA TYR A 322 20.17 -27.06 -33.64
C TYR A 322 21.65 -26.78 -33.90
N ARG A 323 22.58 -27.72 -33.68
CA ARG A 323 24.04 -27.50 -33.81
C ARG A 323 24.51 -26.89 -35.14
N ASN A 324 23.82 -27.22 -36.24
CA ASN A 324 24.14 -26.75 -37.59
C ASN A 324 23.36 -25.50 -37.99
N LYS A 325 22.50 -24.97 -37.11
CA LYS A 325 21.78 -23.73 -37.37
C LYS A 325 22.77 -22.58 -37.43
N ARG A 326 22.61 -21.74 -38.45
CA ARG A 326 23.37 -20.51 -38.65
C ARG A 326 22.40 -19.37 -38.88
N PHE A 327 22.75 -18.19 -38.39
CA PHE A 327 22.01 -16.95 -38.58
C PHE A 327 22.83 -16.05 -39.51
N SER A 328 22.18 -15.48 -40.52
CA SER A 328 22.83 -14.46 -41.36
C SER A 328 22.97 -13.14 -40.59
N ASP A 329 23.92 -12.30 -41.00
CA ASP A 329 24.10 -10.96 -40.46
C ASP A 329 22.81 -10.12 -40.47
N GLU A 330 22.00 -10.24 -41.53
CA GLU A 330 20.70 -9.57 -41.62
C GLU A 330 19.71 -10.08 -40.57
N GLN A 331 19.62 -11.40 -40.37
CA GLN A 331 18.76 -12.00 -39.33
C GLN A 331 19.22 -11.59 -37.94
N TRP A 332 20.54 -11.52 -37.73
CA TRP A 332 21.16 -11.11 -36.49
C TRP A 332 20.85 -9.65 -36.16
N GLY A 333 21.12 -8.74 -37.09
CA GLY A 333 20.83 -7.31 -36.94
C GLY A 333 19.34 -7.03 -36.70
N LYS A 334 18.43 -7.75 -37.36
CA LYS A 334 16.98 -7.63 -37.11
C LYS A 334 16.57 -8.08 -35.70
N ARG A 335 17.30 -9.00 -35.07
CA ARG A 335 16.96 -9.59 -33.76
C ARG A 335 17.63 -8.89 -32.59
N PHE A 336 18.91 -8.57 -32.73
CA PHE A 336 19.77 -8.07 -31.67
C PHE A 336 20.36 -6.68 -31.96
N GLY A 337 19.95 -6.02 -33.04
CA GLY A 337 20.41 -4.67 -33.34
C GLY A 337 20.00 -3.67 -32.25
N ASP A 338 20.92 -2.76 -31.93
CA ASP A 338 20.76 -1.79 -30.82
C ASP A 338 19.52 -0.90 -30.96
N HIS A 339 19.03 -0.69 -32.19
CA HIS A 339 17.80 0.07 -32.46
C HIS A 339 16.56 -0.45 -31.72
N ARG A 340 16.53 -1.73 -31.31
CA ARG A 340 15.40 -2.31 -30.56
C ARG A 340 15.28 -1.79 -29.13
N THR A 341 16.41 -1.49 -28.49
CA THR A 341 16.46 -0.96 -27.12
C THR A 341 16.75 0.53 -27.08
N ALA A 342 17.42 1.07 -28.10
CA ALA A 342 17.79 2.49 -28.18
C ALA A 342 16.60 3.45 -28.04
N ARG A 343 15.38 3.03 -28.41
CA ARG A 343 14.17 3.84 -28.26
C ARG A 343 13.67 3.98 -26.82
N TYR A 344 14.00 3.05 -25.92
CA TYR A 344 13.46 3.06 -24.56
C TYR A 344 14.09 4.15 -23.70
N GLU A 345 15.36 4.50 -23.95
CA GLU A 345 16.03 5.55 -23.19
C GLU A 345 15.38 6.94 -23.42
N PRO A 346 15.16 7.40 -24.66
CA PRO A 346 14.44 8.65 -24.90
C PRO A 346 13.00 8.62 -24.37
N LEU A 347 12.29 7.49 -24.49
CA LEU A 347 10.92 7.35 -23.99
C LEU A 347 10.86 7.46 -22.46
N TYR A 348 11.75 6.76 -21.77
CA TYR A 348 11.88 6.86 -20.31
C TYR A 348 12.20 8.30 -19.88
N GLY A 349 13.17 8.94 -20.55
CA GLY A 349 13.54 10.33 -20.28
C GLY A 349 12.38 11.31 -20.50
N ARG A 350 11.56 11.08 -21.54
CA ARG A 350 10.36 11.86 -21.82
C ARG A 350 9.32 11.74 -20.70
N TYR A 351 8.96 10.52 -20.31
CA TYR A 351 7.94 10.30 -19.27
C TYR A 351 8.41 10.77 -17.90
N ARG A 352 9.68 10.53 -17.55
CA ARG A 352 10.24 11.03 -16.29
C ARG A 352 10.21 12.56 -16.23
N ARG A 353 10.70 13.25 -17.27
CA ARG A 353 10.68 14.72 -17.33
C ARG A 353 9.26 15.27 -17.23
N ALA A 354 8.31 14.67 -17.94
CA ALA A 354 6.90 15.05 -17.87
C ALA A 354 6.33 14.86 -16.46
N SER A 355 6.56 13.70 -15.84
CA SER A 355 6.12 13.40 -14.47
C SER A 355 6.72 14.39 -13.46
N ASP A 356 8.02 14.67 -13.55
CA ASP A 356 8.72 15.63 -12.67
C ASP A 356 8.15 17.05 -12.84
N THR A 357 7.99 17.50 -14.08
CA THR A 357 7.49 18.86 -14.40
C THR A 357 6.05 19.05 -13.92
N VAL A 358 5.17 18.09 -14.21
CA VAL A 358 3.78 18.15 -13.77
C VAL A 358 3.68 18.13 -12.25
N TYR A 359 4.42 17.25 -11.57
CA TYR A 359 4.33 17.09 -10.12
C TYR A 359 4.86 18.30 -9.32
N VAL A 360 5.95 18.92 -9.76
CA VAL A 360 6.59 20.03 -9.03
C VAL A 360 5.85 21.37 -9.23
N PHE A 361 4.98 21.47 -10.23
CA PHE A 361 4.21 22.67 -10.49
C PHE A 361 3.33 23.07 -9.30
N ASN A 362 3.36 24.35 -8.92
CA ASN A 362 2.63 24.88 -7.77
C ASN A 362 2.07 26.30 -7.98
N ASP A 363 2.26 26.88 -9.17
CA ASP A 363 1.91 28.26 -9.48
C ASP A 363 0.57 28.33 -10.24
N TYR A 364 -0.51 27.99 -9.55
CA TYR A 364 -1.85 27.83 -10.16
C TYR A 364 -2.52 29.13 -10.58
N ASN A 365 -1.99 30.27 -10.14
CA ASN A 365 -2.52 31.60 -10.47
C ASN A 365 -2.00 32.13 -11.81
N ARG A 366 -1.17 31.38 -12.55
CA ARG A 366 -0.73 31.72 -13.92
C ARG A 366 -1.84 31.72 -14.97
N THR A 367 -3.01 31.23 -14.61
CA THR A 367 -4.12 31.05 -15.55
C THR A 367 -4.89 32.36 -15.72
N SER A 368 -5.13 32.74 -16.98
CA SER A 368 -6.04 33.84 -17.28
C SER A 368 -7.47 33.33 -17.21
N GLY A 369 -8.32 33.96 -16.39
CA GLY A 369 -9.74 33.63 -16.32
C GLY A 369 -10.54 33.97 -17.59
N LEU A 370 -9.94 34.69 -18.54
CA LEU A 370 -10.62 35.23 -19.73
C LEU A 370 -10.39 34.41 -21.01
N GLN A 371 -9.42 33.50 -21.03
CA GLN A 371 -9.07 32.70 -22.21
C GLN A 371 -9.16 31.21 -21.89
N ASP A 372 -9.60 30.42 -22.87
CA ASP A 372 -9.49 28.97 -22.78
C ASP A 372 -8.01 28.57 -22.83
N PHE A 373 -7.59 27.75 -21.87
CA PHE A 373 -6.20 27.30 -21.75
C PHE A 373 -6.15 25.80 -21.45
N LEU A 374 -4.99 25.21 -21.73
CA LEU A 374 -4.69 23.82 -21.40
C LEU A 374 -3.73 23.78 -20.20
N TRP A 375 -4.16 23.18 -19.08
CA TRP A 375 -3.33 23.04 -17.87
C TRP A 375 -1.98 22.38 -18.14
N TRP A 376 -1.90 21.44 -19.08
CA TRP A 376 -0.65 20.84 -19.51
C TRP A 376 0.36 21.88 -20.00
N ASP A 377 -0.08 22.82 -20.85
CA ASP A 377 0.79 23.86 -21.37
C ASP A 377 1.15 24.87 -20.29
N VAL A 378 0.24 25.16 -19.35
CA VAL A 378 0.53 25.98 -18.16
C VAL A 378 1.62 25.35 -17.28
N MET A 379 1.54 24.04 -17.03
CA MET A 379 2.48 23.31 -16.18
C MET A 379 3.84 23.09 -16.85
N THR A 380 3.85 22.94 -18.16
CA THR A 380 5.06 22.60 -18.95
C THR A 380 5.65 23.79 -19.69
N ASP A 381 5.10 24.99 -19.47
CA ASP A 381 5.37 26.19 -20.26
C ASP A 381 5.26 25.97 -21.79
N GLY A 382 4.38 25.05 -22.21
CA GLY A 382 4.21 24.60 -23.60
C GLY A 382 5.43 23.87 -24.20
N ARG A 383 6.46 23.56 -23.40
CA ARG A 383 7.74 23.00 -23.89
C ARG A 383 7.71 21.49 -24.07
N LEU A 384 6.79 20.80 -23.41
CA LEU A 384 6.70 19.35 -23.45
C LEU A 384 5.53 18.91 -24.35
N ASP A 385 5.82 17.99 -25.26
CA ASP A 385 4.78 17.34 -26.05
C ASP A 385 4.01 16.34 -25.19
N GLY A 386 2.75 16.64 -24.88
CA GLY A 386 1.83 15.79 -24.13
C GLY A 386 0.91 14.92 -24.98
N ASN A 387 1.11 14.80 -26.30
CA ASN A 387 0.19 14.08 -27.20
C ASN A 387 -0.01 12.58 -26.89
N PHE A 388 0.80 11.99 -26.01
CA PHE A 388 0.59 10.64 -25.48
C PHE A 388 -0.50 10.58 -24.39
N ILE A 389 -0.93 11.72 -23.87
CA ILE A 389 -2.09 11.85 -22.97
C ILE A 389 -3.31 12.14 -23.84
N PRO A 390 -4.37 11.30 -23.81
CA PRO A 390 -5.54 11.46 -24.68
C PRO A 390 -6.18 12.84 -24.62
N GLU A 391 -6.39 13.39 -23.42
CA GLU A 391 -6.96 14.73 -23.23
C GLU A 391 -6.13 15.84 -23.88
N VAL A 392 -4.80 15.81 -23.73
CA VAL A 392 -3.92 16.84 -24.30
C VAL A 392 -3.99 16.82 -25.81
N ARG A 393 -3.98 15.61 -26.40
CA ARG A 393 -4.15 15.42 -27.84
C ARG A 393 -5.52 15.91 -28.31
N GLU A 394 -6.60 15.46 -27.68
CA GLU A 394 -7.96 15.84 -28.03
C GLU A 394 -8.14 17.35 -27.96
N TRP A 395 -7.62 18.01 -26.91
CA TRP A 395 -7.73 19.45 -26.77
C TRP A 395 -6.98 20.21 -27.89
N ARG A 396 -5.77 19.77 -28.25
CA ARG A 396 -4.98 20.38 -29.34
C ARG A 396 -5.62 20.16 -30.71
N ASP A 397 -6.24 19.00 -30.92
CA ASP A 397 -6.97 18.69 -32.16
C ASP A 397 -8.20 19.61 -32.34
N HIS A 398 -8.91 19.92 -31.24
CA HIS A 398 -10.04 20.86 -31.25
C HIS A 398 -9.62 22.33 -31.28
N ASN A 399 -8.38 22.65 -30.92
CA ASN A 399 -7.83 24.01 -30.86
C ASN A 399 -6.51 24.14 -31.67
N PRO A 400 -6.54 23.91 -33.01
CA PRO A 400 -5.31 23.87 -33.82
C PRO A 400 -4.54 25.20 -33.86
N ASP A 401 -5.27 26.31 -33.75
CA ASP A 401 -4.74 27.67 -33.76
C ASP A 401 -4.22 28.13 -32.40
N TYR A 402 -4.46 27.35 -31.33
CA TYR A 402 -3.99 27.73 -30.00
C TYR A 402 -2.46 27.74 -29.91
N ARG A 403 -1.94 28.79 -29.29
CA ARG A 403 -0.54 28.93 -28.91
C ARG A 403 -0.49 29.36 -27.46
N TYR A 404 0.22 28.60 -26.64
CA TYR A 404 0.42 28.98 -25.26
C TYR A 404 1.38 30.18 -25.19
N GLU A 405 0.83 31.32 -24.82
CA GLU A 405 1.60 32.49 -24.44
C GLU A 405 1.56 32.58 -22.91
N ARG A 406 2.74 32.56 -22.29
CA ARG A 406 2.84 32.72 -20.84
C ARG A 406 2.22 34.08 -20.49
N TYR A 407 1.20 34.07 -19.65
CA TYR A 407 0.66 35.29 -19.10
C TYR A 407 1.75 36.00 -18.30
N SER A 408 2.32 37.07 -18.89
CA SER A 408 3.24 37.95 -18.19
C SER A 408 2.40 38.94 -17.40
N ASP A 409 2.55 38.99 -16.08
CA ASP A 409 2.05 40.06 -15.20
C ASP A 409 2.75 41.41 -15.51
N SER A 410 2.76 41.83 -16.77
CA SER A 410 3.37 43.08 -17.24
C SER A 410 2.63 44.34 -16.78
N SER A 411 1.66 44.21 -15.88
CA SER A 411 1.01 45.33 -15.17
C SER A 411 1.48 45.52 -13.73
N SER A 412 2.40 44.71 -13.19
CA SER A 412 3.01 44.99 -11.88
C SER A 412 4.53 44.80 -11.90
N ASN A 413 5.20 45.95 -12.01
CA ASN A 413 6.63 46.23 -11.84
C ASN A 413 7.57 45.94 -13.03
N ALA A 414 7.94 47.05 -13.65
CA ALA A 414 9.18 47.24 -14.37
C ALA A 414 10.41 46.84 -13.52
N SER A 415 11.46 46.43 -14.24
CA SER A 415 12.87 46.41 -13.83
C SER A 415 13.37 45.20 -13.04
N SER A 416 13.80 44.17 -13.77
CA SER A 416 15.19 43.67 -13.67
C SER A 416 15.48 42.67 -14.79
N THR A 417 16.16 43.15 -15.82
CA THR A 417 17.09 42.36 -16.62
C THR A 417 18.15 41.76 -15.71
N ASP A 418 18.36 40.44 -15.79
CA ASP A 418 19.66 39.74 -15.74
C ASP A 418 19.39 38.23 -15.84
N ALA A 419 19.67 37.65 -17.01
CA ALA A 419 20.86 36.85 -17.28
C ALA A 419 20.74 35.40 -16.77
N PHE A 420 20.09 34.55 -17.58
CA PHE A 420 20.29 33.10 -17.50
C PHE A 420 21.30 32.71 -18.58
N GLU A 421 22.51 32.46 -18.10
CA GLU A 421 23.67 31.96 -18.82
C GLU A 421 23.35 30.62 -19.47
N SER A 422 23.54 30.57 -20.78
CA SER A 422 23.46 29.37 -21.60
C SER A 422 24.70 28.52 -21.36
N ASP A 423 24.56 27.42 -20.62
CA ASP A 423 25.66 26.46 -20.48
C ASP A 423 25.92 25.75 -21.81
N ASN A 424 27.13 26.03 -22.28
CA ASN A 424 27.67 25.77 -23.59
C ASN A 424 28.25 24.36 -23.62
N PHE A 425 27.75 23.54 -24.56
CA PHE A 425 28.22 22.20 -24.84
C PHE A 425 29.56 22.28 -25.61
N GLY A 426 30.69 22.33 -24.90
CA GLY A 426 32.04 22.06 -25.44
C GLY A 426 32.61 20.84 -24.72
N GLY A 427 33.00 19.74 -25.35
CA GLY A 427 33.86 19.70 -26.54
C GLY A 427 35.33 19.72 -26.13
N SER A 428 35.79 18.80 -25.28
CA SER A 428 37.22 18.64 -24.96
C SER A 428 37.79 17.42 -25.68
N SER A 429 38.53 17.72 -26.74
CA SER A 429 39.46 16.82 -27.42
C SER A 429 40.90 17.28 -27.11
N PHE A 430 41.81 16.30 -27.04
CA PHE A 430 43.29 16.36 -27.12
C PHE A 430 44.18 16.51 -25.87
N GLY A 431 45.25 15.69 -25.90
CA GLY A 431 46.55 15.83 -25.22
C GLY A 431 46.80 14.75 -24.16
N ASN A 432 47.41 13.59 -24.44
CA ASN A 432 48.86 13.38 -24.70
C ASN A 432 49.75 14.40 -23.99
N ASP A 433 50.52 13.97 -22.98
CA ASP A 433 51.99 13.78 -23.08
C ASP A 433 52.57 13.16 -21.76
N PRO A 434 53.90 12.89 -21.60
CA PRO A 434 54.39 11.56 -21.26
C PRO A 434 55.10 11.45 -19.90
N SER A 435 55.28 10.21 -19.42
CA SER A 435 56.44 9.73 -18.63
C SER A 435 56.44 8.20 -18.58
#